data_AF-A0AA46WRH4-F1
#
_entry.id   AF-A0AA46WRH4-F1
#
_cell.length_a   1.000
_cell.length_b   1.000
_cell.length_c   1.000
_cell.angle_alpha   90.00
_cell.angle_beta   90.00
_cell.angle_gamma   90.00
#
_symmetry.space_group_name_H-M   'P 1'
#
loop_
_entity.id
_entity.type
_entity.pdbx_description
1 polymer ?
#
loop_
_entity_poly.entity_id
_entity_poly.type
_entity_poly.pdbx_seq_one_letter_code
_entity_poly.pdbx_strand_id
1 'polypeptide(L)'
;MGQNTLAGGVRRGPRLAANFTVLSNAVITDERLSFRARGVLVWLLSKPDDWRTRADSIAAQSPKEGRDAIRSALRELADLGYLVREKIQNELGQWITVQTIYERPITGPAPENPTRGSADIGDPGALSSTDRPRTETNRTPRVAKTPLGPAVVELAAACRQAGLTATFVYLKPDAAAAIEALVATHGVPALVAAAKSVHRPGNPMRLAHGWLPLWRSLPAPRVLRPKCGDCDEYGWLPDDEQGRAVRCGCRAPAAA
;
A
#
# COMPACT_ATOMS: atom_id res chain seq x y z
N MET A 1 -32.46 61.06 14.72
CA MET A 1 -32.06 60.27 13.54
C MET A 1 -30.56 60.45 13.33
N GLY A 2 -29.74 59.55 13.85
CA GLY A 2 -28.29 59.52 13.61
C GLY A 2 -27.98 58.29 12.78
N GLN A 3 -27.69 58.47 11.50
CA GLN A 3 -27.46 57.40 10.53
C GLN A 3 -26.18 56.65 10.89
N ASN A 4 -26.32 55.38 11.25
CA ASN A 4 -25.19 54.49 11.53
C ASN A 4 -24.73 53.90 10.19
N THR A 5 -23.91 54.64 9.45
CA THR A 5 -23.29 54.14 8.21
C THR A 5 -22.13 53.22 8.58
N LEU A 6 -22.45 51.98 8.95
CA LEU A 6 -21.45 50.91 9.08
C LEU A 6 -21.00 50.52 7.67
N ALA A 7 -20.06 51.29 7.11
CA ALA A 7 -19.25 50.82 5.99
C ALA A 7 -18.50 49.57 6.46
N GLY A 8 -18.68 48.44 5.77
CA GLY A 8 -18.04 47.18 6.12
C GLY A 8 -16.54 47.35 6.32
N GLY A 9 -16.06 47.05 7.53
CA GLY A 9 -14.66 47.21 7.92
C GLY A 9 -14.20 46.06 8.79
N VAL A 10 -12.90 45.76 8.76
CA VAL A 10 -12.31 44.66 9.54
C VAL A 10 -12.15 45.11 11.00
N ARG A 11 -13.00 44.59 11.90
CA ARG A 11 -12.81 44.72 13.35
C ARG A 11 -11.91 43.58 13.82
N ARG A 12 -10.75 43.91 14.39
CA ARG A 12 -9.84 42.90 14.96
C ARG A 12 -10.25 42.62 16.40
N GLY A 13 -10.43 41.33 16.74
CA GLY A 13 -10.66 40.90 18.12
C GLY A 13 -9.39 40.93 18.97
N PRO A 14 -9.48 40.49 20.24
CA PRO A 14 -8.32 40.32 21.12
C PRO A 14 -7.24 39.45 20.47
N ARG A 15 -5.96 39.85 20.59
CA ARG A 15 -4.83 39.10 20.05
C ARG A 15 -4.30 38.11 21.08
N LEU A 16 -3.88 36.93 20.62
CA LEU A 16 -3.17 35.96 21.44
C LEU A 16 -1.80 36.51 21.85
N ALA A 17 -1.38 36.22 23.08
CA ALA A 17 -0.09 36.65 23.64
C ALA A 17 1.02 35.60 23.49
N ALA A 18 0.70 34.38 23.05
CA ALA A 18 1.64 33.27 22.86
C ALA A 18 1.18 32.36 21.70
N ASN A 19 2.07 31.47 21.22
CA ASN A 19 1.82 30.51 20.12
C ASN A 19 1.41 31.19 18.80
N PHE A 20 2.10 32.27 18.42
CA PHE A 20 1.92 32.95 17.15
C PHE A 20 3.22 32.93 16.34
N THR A 21 3.10 32.97 15.02
CA THR A 21 4.24 33.10 14.11
C THR A 21 4.33 34.55 13.66
N VAL A 22 5.50 35.17 13.83
CA VAL A 22 5.79 36.50 13.28
C VAL A 22 6.32 36.31 11.88
N LEU A 23 5.62 36.87 10.90
CA LEU A 23 5.99 36.84 9.49
C LEU A 23 5.88 38.26 8.92
N SER A 24 6.69 38.56 7.92
CA SER A 24 6.60 39.76 7.13
C SER A 24 5.24 39.83 6.43
N ASN A 25 4.61 41.00 6.52
CA ASN A 25 3.37 41.27 5.82
C ASN A 25 3.52 41.08 4.30
N ALA A 26 4.73 41.25 3.76
CA ALA A 26 5.00 41.08 2.33
C ALA A 26 4.60 39.69 1.82
N VAL A 27 4.77 38.63 2.63
CA VAL A 27 4.36 37.27 2.27
C VAL A 27 2.83 37.13 2.21
N ILE A 28 2.15 37.78 3.14
CA ILE A 28 0.69 37.69 3.29
C ILE A 28 0.00 38.50 2.19
N THR A 29 0.57 39.65 1.83
CA THR A 29 0.04 40.58 0.83
C THR A 29 0.55 40.34 -0.58
N ASP A 30 1.44 39.36 -0.82
CA ASP A 30 1.92 39.08 -2.18
C ASP A 30 0.77 38.59 -3.07
N GLU A 31 0.41 39.41 -4.06
CA GLU A 31 -0.65 39.14 -5.02
C GLU A 31 -0.24 38.11 -6.07
N ARG A 32 1.07 37.87 -6.25
CA ARG A 32 1.59 36.83 -7.16
C ARG A 32 1.24 35.42 -6.67
N LEU A 33 1.01 35.27 -5.36
CA LEU A 33 0.63 34.01 -4.74
C LEU A 33 -0.88 33.89 -4.59
N SER A 34 -1.41 32.73 -4.97
CA SER A 34 -2.76 32.30 -4.63
C SER A 34 -2.93 32.24 -3.11
N PHE A 35 -4.15 32.50 -2.61
CA PHE A 35 -4.42 32.40 -1.17
C PHE A 35 -4.08 31.02 -0.61
N ARG A 36 -4.22 29.97 -1.42
CA ARG A 36 -3.80 28.62 -1.07
C ARG A 36 -2.28 28.53 -0.90
N ALA A 37 -1.51 29.02 -1.88
CA ALA A 37 -0.05 29.04 -1.78
C ALA A 37 0.45 29.88 -0.60
N ARG A 38 -0.17 31.04 -0.35
CA ARG A 38 0.10 31.86 0.86
C ARG A 38 -0.17 31.09 2.15
N GLY A 39 -1.32 30.42 2.24
CA GLY A 39 -1.66 29.61 3.41
C GLY A 39 -0.67 28.48 3.65
N VAL A 40 -0.25 27.79 2.58
CA VAL A 40 0.78 26.73 2.66
C VAL A 40 2.13 27.30 3.08
N LEU A 41 2.55 28.44 2.52
CA LEU A 41 3.82 29.09 2.87
C LEU A 41 3.86 29.53 4.34
N VAL A 42 2.84 30.25 4.80
CA VAL A 42 2.71 30.68 6.19
C VAL A 42 2.72 29.47 7.14
N TRP A 43 2.01 28.40 6.77
CA TRP A 43 2.00 27.18 7.56
C TRP A 43 3.38 26.51 7.60
N LEU A 44 4.10 26.44 6.48
CA LEU A 44 5.46 25.88 6.44
C LEU A 44 6.44 26.68 7.29
N LEU A 45 6.38 28.02 7.23
CA LEU A 45 7.21 28.91 8.05
C LEU A 45 6.87 28.85 9.55
N SER A 46 5.71 28.31 9.92
CA SER A 46 5.34 28.08 11.33
C SER A 46 5.92 26.77 11.90
N LYS A 47 6.53 25.92 11.07
CA LYS A 47 7.08 24.62 11.47
C LYS A 47 8.57 24.72 11.81
N PRO A 48 9.07 23.82 12.67
CA PRO A 48 10.50 23.68 12.89
C PRO A 48 11.22 23.20 11.62
N ASP A 49 12.54 23.43 11.57
CA ASP A 49 13.40 23.19 10.40
C ASP A 49 13.47 21.72 9.96
N ASP A 50 13.12 20.78 10.83
CA ASP A 50 13.14 19.33 10.58
C ASP A 50 11.86 18.80 9.91
N TRP A 51 10.91 19.68 9.59
CA TRP A 51 9.61 19.25 9.09
C TRP A 51 9.65 18.70 7.67
N ARG A 52 8.93 17.58 7.45
CA ARG A 52 8.84 16.92 6.13
C ARG A 52 7.93 17.71 5.18
N THR A 53 8.54 18.38 4.20
CA THR A 53 7.91 19.22 3.16
C THR A 53 7.27 18.43 2.00
N ARG A 54 6.97 17.14 2.18
CA ARG A 54 6.33 16.32 1.13
C ARG A 54 4.85 16.69 1.01
N ALA A 55 4.35 16.81 -0.21
CA ALA A 55 2.94 17.16 -0.49
C ALA A 55 1.94 16.25 0.25
N ASP A 56 2.26 14.96 0.36
CA ASP A 56 1.40 13.95 1.03
C ASP A 56 1.32 14.21 2.54
N SER A 57 2.44 14.59 3.15
CA SER A 57 2.52 14.92 4.57
C SER A 57 1.78 16.23 4.89
N ILE A 58 1.84 17.20 3.98
CA ILE A 58 1.13 18.47 4.13
C ILE A 58 -0.38 18.27 3.94
N ALA A 59 -0.80 17.49 2.95
CA ALA A 59 -2.21 17.18 2.72
C ALA A 59 -2.84 16.41 3.89
N ALA A 60 -2.08 15.54 4.57
CA ALA A 60 -2.55 14.86 5.77
C ALA A 60 -2.90 15.84 6.92
N GLN A 61 -2.23 16.99 7.00
CA GLN A 61 -2.48 18.01 8.03
C GLN A 61 -3.59 18.99 7.68
N SER A 62 -4.05 19.02 6.43
CA SER A 62 -5.22 19.79 6.02
C SER A 62 -6.17 18.88 5.23
N PRO A 63 -7.01 18.08 5.92
CA PRO A 63 -7.92 17.13 5.26
C PRO A 63 -8.93 17.79 4.30
N LYS A 64 -9.13 19.10 4.44
CA LYS A 64 -9.99 19.91 3.57
C LYS A 64 -9.33 20.24 2.23
N GLU A 65 -8.01 20.19 2.14
CA GLU A 65 -7.28 20.43 0.91
C GLU A 65 -6.78 19.12 0.30
N GLY A 66 -7.07 18.93 -0.98
CA GLY A 66 -6.66 17.74 -1.71
C GLY A 66 -5.15 17.70 -1.93
N ARG A 67 -4.60 16.49 -2.06
CA ARG A 67 -3.18 16.27 -2.40
C ARG A 67 -2.73 17.07 -3.62
N ASP A 68 -3.55 17.12 -4.66
CA ASP A 68 -3.22 17.79 -5.91
C ASP A 68 -3.22 19.32 -5.77
N ALA A 69 -4.10 19.86 -4.91
CA ALA A 69 -4.16 21.28 -4.58
C ALA A 69 -2.93 21.73 -3.78
N ILE A 70 -2.45 20.90 -2.85
CA ILE A 70 -1.18 21.14 -2.14
C ILE A 70 0.00 21.05 -3.10
N ARG A 71 -0.01 20.08 -4.02
CA ARG A 71 1.06 19.96 -5.02
C ARG A 71 1.12 21.17 -5.94
N SER A 72 -0.02 21.72 -6.37
CA SER A 72 -0.05 22.94 -7.19
C SER A 72 0.49 24.14 -6.41
N ALA A 73 0.10 24.30 -5.14
CA ALA A 73 0.62 25.36 -4.28
C ALA A 73 2.14 25.28 -4.10
N LEU A 74 2.70 24.08 -3.88
CA LEU A 74 4.15 23.88 -3.77
C LEU A 74 4.93 24.08 -5.08
N ARG A 75 4.27 24.00 -6.23
CA ARG A 75 4.87 24.35 -7.53
C ARG A 75 4.91 25.87 -7.67
N GLU A 76 3.78 26.52 -7.42
CA GLU A 76 3.67 27.98 -7.45
C GLU A 76 4.71 28.65 -6.52
N LEU A 77 4.90 28.13 -5.32
CA LEU A 77 5.94 28.60 -4.40
C LEU A 77 7.35 28.43 -4.96
N ALA A 78 7.61 27.34 -5.70
CA ALA A 78 8.91 27.12 -6.31
C ALA A 78 9.14 28.07 -7.50
N ASP A 79 8.13 28.25 -8.34
CA ASP A 79 8.17 29.11 -9.53
C ASP A 79 8.41 30.58 -9.15
N LEU A 80 7.88 31.00 -8.00
CA LEU A 80 8.03 32.37 -7.48
C LEU A 80 9.24 32.54 -6.53
N GLY A 81 10.06 31.50 -6.35
CA GLY A 81 11.31 31.58 -5.57
C GLY A 81 11.13 31.53 -4.05
N TYR A 82 9.94 31.17 -3.55
CA TYR A 82 9.67 30.94 -2.12
C TYR A 82 10.09 29.55 -1.65
N LEU A 83 10.26 28.60 -2.58
CA LEU A 83 10.68 27.24 -2.29
C LEU A 83 11.79 26.81 -3.25
N VAL A 84 12.94 26.43 -2.69
CA VAL A 84 14.07 25.90 -3.46
C VAL A 84 14.21 24.41 -3.19
N ARG A 85 14.48 23.61 -4.22
CA ARG A 85 14.68 22.15 -4.11
C ARG A 85 16.10 21.79 -4.50
N GLU A 86 16.81 21.16 -3.59
CA GLU A 86 18.18 20.71 -3.82
C GLU A 86 18.26 19.20 -3.66
N LYS A 87 19.03 18.55 -4.53
CA LYS A 87 19.39 17.14 -4.35
C LYS A 87 20.77 17.09 -3.74
N ILE A 88 20.86 16.61 -2.51
CA ILE A 88 22.13 16.40 -1.83
C ILE A 88 22.34 14.90 -1.62
N GLN A 89 23.58 14.48 -1.59
CA GLN A 89 23.94 13.13 -1.22
C GLN A 89 24.13 13.11 0.30
N ASN A 90 23.44 12.21 0.99
CA ASN A 90 23.64 12.03 2.42
C ASN A 90 24.97 11.32 2.70
N GLU A 91 25.36 11.25 3.98
CA GLU A 91 26.60 10.59 4.43
C GLU A 91 26.71 9.12 4.00
N LEU A 92 25.58 8.47 3.68
CA LEU A 92 25.49 7.09 3.21
C LEU A 92 25.54 6.97 1.69
N GLY A 93 25.83 8.06 0.97
CA GLY A 93 25.87 8.07 -0.49
C GLY A 93 24.50 8.07 -1.18
N GLN A 94 23.40 8.25 -0.44
CA GLN A 94 22.04 8.25 -0.99
C GLN A 94 21.59 9.67 -1.36
N TRP A 95 20.98 9.81 -2.53
CA TRP A 95 20.37 11.06 -2.96
C TRP A 95 19.09 11.36 -2.18
N ILE A 96 19.08 12.49 -1.48
CA ILE A 96 17.91 13.04 -0.80
C ILE A 96 17.54 14.39 -1.40
N THR A 97 16.24 14.71 -1.40
CA THR A 97 15.77 16.05 -1.78
C THR A 97 15.53 16.86 -0.52
N VAL A 98 16.25 17.96 -0.41
CA VAL A 98 16.04 19.00 0.60
C VAL A 98 15.20 20.10 -0.03
N GLN A 99 14.24 20.63 0.73
CA GLN A 99 13.44 21.76 0.30
C GLN A 99 13.64 22.89 1.31
N THR A 100 14.09 24.03 0.83
CA THR A 100 14.32 25.22 1.64
C THR A 100 13.21 26.22 1.36
N ILE A 101 12.55 26.69 2.42
CA ILE A 101 11.45 27.65 2.34
C ILE A 101 11.97 29.01 2.74
N TYR A 102 11.66 30.03 1.94
CA TYR A 102 12.09 31.40 2.20
C TYR A 102 10.89 32.29 2.49
N GLU A 103 11.07 33.22 3.43
CA GLU A 103 10.11 34.29 3.68
C GLU A 103 10.18 35.38 2.61
N ARG A 104 11.35 35.58 1.98
CA ARG A 104 11.50 36.47 0.83
C ARG A 104 11.86 35.65 -0.40
N PRO A 105 11.23 35.92 -1.55
CA PRO A 105 11.48 35.17 -2.76
C PRO A 105 12.94 35.37 -3.18
N ILE A 106 13.63 34.28 -3.48
CA ILE A 106 14.99 34.34 -4.03
C ILE A 106 14.87 34.46 -5.54
N THR A 107 15.29 35.62 -6.07
CA THR A 107 15.56 35.85 -7.50
C THR A 107 16.99 35.40 -7.83
N GLY A 108 17.25 34.11 -7.67
CA GLY A 108 18.47 33.45 -8.13
C GLY A 108 18.12 32.46 -9.23
N PRO A 109 19.10 31.99 -10.04
CA PRO A 109 18.85 30.83 -10.88
C PRO A 109 18.33 29.71 -9.98
N ALA A 110 17.12 29.22 -10.26
CA ALA A 110 16.64 28.00 -9.63
C ALA A 110 17.77 26.97 -9.76
N PRO A 111 18.13 26.20 -8.71
CA PRO A 111 19.10 25.13 -8.86
C PRO A 111 18.67 24.31 -10.07
N GLU A 112 19.56 24.21 -11.07
CA GLU A 112 19.27 23.47 -12.27
C GLU A 112 18.72 22.13 -11.83
N ASN A 113 17.43 21.88 -12.11
CA ASN A 113 16.98 20.50 -12.23
C ASN A 113 18.00 19.89 -13.16
N PRO A 114 18.76 18.85 -12.76
CA PRO A 114 19.89 18.38 -13.53
C PRO A 114 19.39 18.22 -14.95
N THR A 115 19.87 19.10 -15.84
CA THR A 115 19.54 19.04 -17.25
C THR A 115 19.89 17.63 -17.61
N ARG A 116 18.89 16.84 -18.00
CA ARG A 116 19.10 15.47 -18.45
C ARG A 116 20.17 15.60 -19.52
N GLY A 117 21.40 15.20 -19.20
CA GLY A 117 22.54 15.45 -20.07
C GLY A 117 22.13 15.03 -21.46
N SER A 118 22.28 15.93 -22.44
CA SER A 118 22.17 15.51 -23.82
C SER A 118 23.20 14.40 -23.97
N ALA A 119 22.76 13.16 -24.08
CA ALA A 119 23.64 12.14 -24.59
C ALA A 119 24.12 12.65 -25.95
N ASP A 120 25.43 12.62 -26.20
CA ASP A 120 26.00 12.79 -27.53
C ASP A 120 25.43 11.68 -28.41
N ILE A 121 24.24 11.91 -28.94
CA ILE A 121 23.63 11.09 -29.98
C ILE A 121 24.13 11.74 -31.27
N GLY A 122 25.19 11.16 -31.82
CA GLY A 122 25.60 11.45 -33.19
C GLY A 122 24.38 11.37 -34.12
N ASP A 123 24.39 12.23 -35.12
CA ASP A 123 23.29 12.46 -36.07
C ASP A 123 22.64 11.11 -36.47
N PRO A 124 21.36 10.87 -36.15
CA PRO A 124 20.75 9.58 -36.43
C PRO A 124 20.58 9.46 -37.95
N GLY A 125 21.47 8.68 -38.57
CA GLY A 125 21.32 8.28 -39.96
C GLY A 125 19.91 7.74 -40.21
N ALA A 126 19.36 8.06 -41.38
CA ALA A 126 17.99 7.76 -41.78
C ALA A 126 17.60 6.32 -41.39
N LEU A 127 16.76 6.21 -40.36
CA LEU A 127 16.28 4.91 -39.87
C LEU A 127 15.29 4.36 -40.90
N SER A 128 15.72 3.33 -41.64
CA SER A 128 14.79 2.50 -42.39
C SER A 128 13.86 1.83 -41.38
N SER A 129 12.55 2.01 -41.56
CA SER A 129 11.50 1.43 -40.71
C SER A 129 11.65 -0.09 -40.68
N THR A 130 12.29 -0.62 -39.65
CA THR A 130 12.19 -2.05 -39.35
C THR A 130 10.87 -2.30 -38.64
N ASP A 131 10.05 -3.19 -39.20
CA ASP A 131 8.84 -3.78 -38.61
C ASP A 131 9.15 -4.57 -37.32
N ARG A 132 9.59 -3.87 -36.29
CA ARG A 132 9.81 -4.41 -34.96
C ARG A 132 8.75 -3.81 -34.03
N PRO A 133 7.92 -4.65 -33.37
CA PRO A 133 6.92 -4.16 -32.45
C PRO A 133 7.59 -3.41 -31.29
N ARG A 134 7.06 -2.23 -31.00
CA ARG A 134 7.49 -1.31 -29.96
C ARG A 134 7.61 -2.01 -28.60
N THR A 135 8.83 -2.18 -28.09
CA THR A 135 9.06 -2.67 -26.73
C THR A 135 8.61 -1.62 -25.69
N GLU A 136 8.04 -2.16 -24.62
CA GLU A 136 7.15 -1.51 -23.67
C GLU A 136 7.80 -0.38 -22.86
N THR A 137 7.00 0.65 -22.56
CA THR A 137 7.34 1.64 -21.54
C THR A 137 7.34 0.98 -20.17
N ASN A 138 8.22 1.42 -19.26
CA ASN A 138 8.38 0.93 -17.88
C ASN A 138 7.17 1.28 -16.96
N ARG A 139 5.97 1.25 -17.51
CA ARG A 139 4.70 1.34 -16.81
C ARG A 139 4.30 -0.10 -16.58
N THR A 140 4.62 -0.67 -15.41
CA THR A 140 4.11 -2.00 -15.03
C THR A 140 2.61 -2.04 -15.34
N PRO A 141 2.19 -2.89 -16.29
CA PRO A 141 0.78 -3.02 -16.62
C PRO A 141 0.04 -3.31 -15.34
N ARG A 142 -1.13 -2.70 -15.16
CA ARG A 142 -2.08 -3.12 -14.12
C ARG A 142 -2.36 -4.59 -14.42
N VAL A 143 -1.71 -5.49 -13.67
CA VAL A 143 -1.75 -6.93 -13.92
C VAL A 143 -3.21 -7.29 -14.15
N ALA A 144 -3.51 -7.72 -15.38
CA ALA A 144 -4.85 -8.15 -15.77
C ALA A 144 -5.32 -9.17 -14.73
N LYS A 145 -6.61 -9.14 -14.38
CA LYS A 145 -7.21 -10.09 -13.45
C LYS A 145 -6.89 -11.50 -13.96
N THR A 146 -5.86 -12.15 -13.42
CA THR A 146 -5.55 -13.53 -13.75
C THR A 146 -6.78 -14.34 -13.38
N PRO A 147 -7.39 -15.10 -14.30
CA PRO A 147 -8.51 -15.95 -13.95
C PRO A 147 -8.02 -16.94 -12.90
N LEU A 148 -8.63 -16.89 -11.73
CA LEU A 148 -8.36 -17.82 -10.63
C LEU A 148 -8.76 -19.23 -11.10
N GLY A 149 -7.94 -20.24 -10.80
CA GLY A 149 -8.30 -21.62 -11.08
C GLY A 149 -9.57 -22.04 -10.33
N PRO A 150 -10.28 -23.07 -10.82
CA PRO A 150 -11.58 -23.50 -10.29
C PRO A 150 -11.51 -23.84 -8.78
N ALA A 151 -10.41 -24.45 -8.33
CA ALA A 151 -10.17 -24.80 -6.93
C ALA A 151 -10.10 -23.57 -6.00
N VAL A 152 -9.52 -22.46 -6.47
CA VAL A 152 -9.43 -21.21 -5.68
C VAL A 152 -10.78 -20.49 -5.66
N VAL A 153 -11.56 -20.59 -6.75
CA VAL A 153 -12.92 -20.05 -6.81
C VAL A 153 -13.83 -20.78 -5.81
N GLU A 154 -13.73 -22.11 -5.75
CA GLU A 154 -14.46 -22.94 -4.78
C GLU A 154 -14.07 -22.59 -3.34
N LEU A 155 -12.76 -22.48 -3.05
CA LEU A 155 -12.27 -22.03 -1.75
C LEU A 155 -12.81 -20.64 -1.38
N ALA A 156 -12.79 -19.69 -2.30
CA ALA A 156 -13.30 -18.34 -2.08
C ALA A 156 -14.82 -18.34 -1.81
N ALA A 157 -15.59 -19.20 -2.48
CA ALA A 157 -17.01 -19.39 -2.20
C ALA A 157 -17.22 -19.99 -0.80
N ALA A 158 -16.47 -21.02 -0.43
CA ALA A 158 -16.54 -21.66 0.89
C ALA A 158 -16.14 -20.70 2.02
N CYS A 159 -15.11 -19.87 1.83
CA CYS A 159 -14.72 -18.82 2.77
C CYS A 159 -15.86 -17.79 2.99
N ARG A 160 -16.56 -17.38 1.93
CA ARG A 160 -17.70 -16.46 2.04
C ARG A 160 -18.88 -17.07 2.78
N GLN A 161 -19.24 -18.32 2.48
CA GLN A 161 -20.27 -19.07 3.22
C GLN A 161 -19.90 -19.24 4.70
N ALA A 162 -18.61 -19.35 4.99
CA ALA A 162 -18.06 -19.44 6.32
C ALA A 162 -17.99 -18.09 7.07
N GLY A 163 -18.42 -16.97 6.46
CA GLY A 163 -18.40 -15.63 7.06
C GLY A 163 -17.04 -14.93 7.05
N LEU A 164 -16.07 -15.44 6.28
CA LEU A 164 -14.75 -14.84 6.15
C LEU A 164 -14.77 -13.75 5.07
N THR A 165 -14.32 -12.53 5.40
CA THR A 165 -14.38 -11.35 4.52
C THR A 165 -13.14 -11.15 3.62
N ALA A 166 -12.25 -12.14 3.55
CA ALA A 166 -11.01 -12.02 2.78
C ALA A 166 -11.26 -12.00 1.26
N THR A 167 -10.51 -11.15 0.56
CA THR A 167 -10.60 -10.98 -0.90
C THR A 167 -9.54 -11.81 -1.64
N PHE A 168 -9.96 -12.46 -2.74
CA PHE A 168 -9.11 -13.25 -3.65
C PHE A 168 -8.80 -12.55 -4.99
N VAL A 169 -9.32 -11.33 -5.20
CA VAL A 169 -9.26 -10.57 -6.48
C VAL A 169 -7.84 -10.07 -6.83
N TYR A 170 -6.96 -9.92 -5.85
CA TYR A 170 -5.61 -9.36 -6.03
C TYR A 170 -4.52 -10.34 -5.61
N LEU A 171 -4.58 -11.55 -6.15
CA LEU A 171 -3.61 -12.59 -5.86
C LEU A 171 -2.46 -12.57 -6.86
N LYS A 172 -1.22 -12.51 -6.37
CA LYS A 172 -0.03 -12.71 -7.22
C LYS A 172 -0.06 -14.13 -7.80
N PRO A 173 0.46 -14.37 -9.01
CA PRO A 173 0.44 -15.70 -9.63
C PRO A 173 1.06 -16.78 -8.74
N ASP A 174 2.20 -16.48 -8.10
CA ASP A 174 2.87 -17.41 -7.17
C ASP A 174 2.00 -17.76 -5.95
N ALA A 175 1.24 -16.78 -5.46
CA ALA A 175 0.32 -16.98 -4.35
C ALA A 175 -0.90 -17.79 -4.77
N ALA A 176 -1.41 -17.61 -6.00
CA ALA A 176 -2.49 -18.42 -6.56
C ALA A 176 -2.07 -19.89 -6.69
N ALA A 177 -0.91 -20.14 -7.30
CA ALA A 177 -0.35 -21.49 -7.43
C ALA A 177 -0.12 -22.15 -6.06
N ALA A 178 0.38 -21.40 -5.07
CA ALA A 178 0.56 -21.90 -3.72
C ALA A 178 -0.78 -22.28 -3.05
N ILE A 179 -1.83 -21.47 -3.22
CA ILE A 179 -3.16 -21.79 -2.69
C ILE A 179 -3.72 -23.04 -3.40
N GLU A 180 -3.58 -23.15 -4.72
CA GLU A 180 -4.04 -24.32 -5.47
C GLU A 180 -3.36 -25.61 -5.00
N ALA A 181 -2.03 -25.59 -4.79
CA ALA A 181 -1.30 -26.73 -4.25
C ALA A 181 -1.77 -27.12 -2.83
N LEU A 182 -2.06 -26.13 -1.99
CA LEU A 182 -2.58 -26.37 -0.64
C LEU A 182 -4.02 -26.92 -0.66
N VAL A 183 -4.86 -26.45 -1.59
CA VAL A 183 -6.21 -27.01 -1.79
C VAL A 183 -6.11 -28.46 -2.25
N ALA A 184 -5.18 -28.79 -3.16
CA ALA A 184 -4.95 -30.17 -3.60
C ALA A 184 -4.45 -31.08 -2.46
N THR A 185 -3.66 -30.54 -1.54
CA THR A 185 -3.07 -31.32 -0.44
C THR A 185 -4.04 -31.52 0.73
N HIS A 186 -4.69 -30.46 1.21
CA HIS A 186 -5.50 -30.48 2.44
C HIS A 186 -7.01 -30.47 2.19
N GLY A 187 -7.45 -30.11 0.99
CA GLY A 187 -8.86 -29.90 0.65
C GLY A 187 -9.41 -28.56 1.16
N VAL A 188 -10.47 -28.07 0.50
CA VAL A 188 -11.16 -26.82 0.83
C VAL A 188 -11.65 -26.76 2.29
N PRO A 189 -12.28 -27.81 2.87
CA PRO A 189 -12.83 -27.73 4.23
C PRO A 189 -11.78 -27.49 5.31
N ALA A 190 -10.60 -28.12 5.19
CA ALA A 190 -9.52 -27.98 6.15
C ALA A 190 -8.95 -26.55 6.16
N LEU A 191 -8.78 -25.95 4.98
CA LEU A 191 -8.26 -24.58 4.85
C LEU A 191 -9.25 -23.54 5.40
N VAL A 192 -10.55 -23.73 5.18
CA VAL A 192 -11.60 -22.86 5.73
C VAL A 192 -11.67 -22.97 7.25
N ALA A 193 -11.56 -24.17 7.81
CA ALA A 193 -11.53 -24.38 9.26
C ALA A 193 -10.32 -23.68 9.91
N ALA A 194 -9.14 -23.82 9.30
CA ALA A 194 -7.94 -23.11 9.74
C ALA A 194 -8.12 -21.58 9.68
N ALA A 195 -8.65 -21.05 8.58
CA ALA A 195 -8.90 -19.62 8.43
C ALA A 195 -9.92 -19.08 9.45
N LYS A 196 -10.96 -19.86 9.78
CA LYS A 196 -11.93 -19.55 10.84
C LYS A 196 -11.28 -19.50 12.23
N SER A 197 -10.35 -20.40 12.54
CA SER A 197 -9.70 -20.44 13.87
C SER A 197 -8.94 -19.14 14.21
N VAL A 198 -8.45 -18.42 13.19
CA VAL A 198 -7.69 -17.17 13.34
C VAL A 198 -8.57 -15.92 13.09
N HIS A 199 -9.83 -16.11 12.71
CA HIS A 199 -10.73 -15.01 12.38
C HIS A 199 -11.12 -14.19 13.62
N ARG A 200 -10.92 -12.87 13.56
CA ARG A 200 -11.38 -11.92 14.59
C ARG A 200 -12.33 -10.89 13.95
N PRO A 201 -13.56 -10.72 14.45
CA PRO A 201 -14.55 -9.83 13.81
C PRO A 201 -14.13 -8.36 13.83
N GLY A 202 -13.38 -7.91 14.84
CA GLY A 202 -12.87 -6.53 14.92
C GLY A 202 -11.65 -6.23 14.05
N ASN A 203 -10.96 -7.26 13.53
CA ASN A 203 -9.81 -7.10 12.62
C ASN A 203 -9.71 -8.31 11.68
N PRO A 204 -10.60 -8.38 10.67
CA PRO A 204 -10.62 -9.52 9.76
C PRO A 204 -9.45 -9.48 8.78
N MET A 205 -8.95 -10.67 8.42
CA MET A 205 -7.94 -10.80 7.38
C MET A 205 -8.50 -10.29 6.04
N ARG A 206 -7.88 -9.26 5.47
CA ARG A 206 -8.39 -8.57 4.26
C ARG A 206 -8.07 -9.31 2.95
N LEU A 207 -6.94 -10.01 2.90
CA LEU A 207 -6.41 -10.64 1.69
C LEU A 207 -6.13 -12.12 1.93
N ALA A 208 -6.54 -12.98 1.00
CA ALA A 208 -6.44 -14.43 1.15
C ALA A 208 -4.99 -14.93 1.28
N HIS A 209 -4.02 -14.27 0.64
CA HIS A 209 -2.60 -14.65 0.75
C HIS A 209 -2.04 -14.47 2.17
N GLY A 210 -2.71 -13.70 3.04
CA GLY A 210 -2.34 -13.58 4.44
C GLY A 210 -2.45 -14.90 5.21
N TRP A 211 -3.25 -15.86 4.72
CA TRP A 211 -3.38 -17.19 5.31
C TRP A 211 -2.34 -18.19 4.81
N LEU A 212 -1.53 -17.86 3.79
CA LEU A 212 -0.51 -18.79 3.27
C LEU A 212 0.47 -19.32 4.34
N PRO A 213 1.00 -18.49 5.26
CA PRO A 213 1.88 -19.01 6.31
C PRO A 213 1.16 -20.02 7.22
N LEU A 214 -0.09 -19.73 7.60
CA LEU A 214 -0.92 -20.61 8.41
C LEU A 214 -1.20 -21.94 7.67
N TRP A 215 -1.67 -21.85 6.43
CA TRP A 215 -2.02 -23.02 5.64
C TRP A 215 -0.81 -23.91 5.34
N ARG A 216 0.37 -23.32 5.11
CA ARG A 216 1.63 -24.08 4.94
C ARG A 216 2.09 -24.78 6.22
N SER A 217 1.67 -24.31 7.39
CA SER A 217 2.00 -24.91 8.68
C SER A 217 1.04 -26.01 9.11
N LEU A 218 -0.02 -26.27 8.35
CA LEU A 218 -0.98 -27.32 8.68
C LEU A 218 -0.34 -28.71 8.53
N PRO A 219 -0.60 -29.64 9.47
CA PRO A 219 -0.12 -31.01 9.33
C PRO A 219 -0.76 -31.66 8.09
N ALA A 220 0.02 -32.49 7.40
CA ALA A 220 -0.49 -33.27 6.27
C ALA A 220 -1.70 -34.10 6.72
N PRO A 221 -2.78 -34.16 5.91
CA PRO A 221 -3.96 -34.92 6.30
C PRO A 221 -3.59 -36.40 6.44
N ARG A 222 -4.01 -37.01 7.54
CA ARG A 222 -3.85 -38.44 7.74
C ARG A 222 -4.72 -39.17 6.71
N VAL A 223 -4.10 -39.78 5.71
CA VAL A 223 -4.79 -40.69 4.80
C VAL A 223 -5.15 -41.94 5.58
N LEU A 224 -6.39 -41.99 6.07
CA LEU A 224 -6.94 -43.23 6.63
C LEU A 224 -7.08 -44.21 5.46
N ARG A 225 -6.37 -45.34 5.55
CA ARG A 225 -6.52 -46.42 4.57
C ARG A 225 -7.99 -46.88 4.57
N PRO A 226 -8.55 -47.23 3.40
CA PRO A 226 -9.89 -47.82 3.34
C PRO A 226 -9.91 -49.10 4.21
N LYS A 227 -11.01 -49.32 4.94
CA LYS A 227 -11.19 -50.52 5.76
C LYS A 227 -11.08 -51.76 4.88
N CYS A 228 -10.42 -52.82 5.35
CA CYS A 228 -10.60 -54.13 4.74
C CYS A 228 -11.99 -54.67 5.11
N GLY A 229 -12.51 -55.62 4.33
CA GLY A 229 -13.81 -56.25 4.59
C GLY A 229 -13.85 -57.10 5.86
N ASP A 230 -12.69 -57.38 6.45
CA ASP A 230 -12.52 -58.38 7.51
C ASP A 230 -12.46 -57.79 8.93
N CYS A 231 -12.38 -56.46 9.08
CA CYS A 231 -12.26 -55.79 10.38
C CYS A 231 -13.53 -55.03 10.79
N ASP A 232 -13.78 -54.94 12.10
CA ASP A 232 -14.92 -54.22 12.65
C ASP A 232 -14.82 -52.67 12.52
N GLU A 233 -15.82 -51.97 13.08
CA GLU A 233 -15.86 -50.51 13.07
C GLU A 233 -14.63 -49.86 13.71
N TYR A 234 -14.00 -50.54 14.65
CA TYR A 234 -12.87 -50.08 15.44
C TYR A 234 -11.51 -50.63 14.96
N GLY A 235 -11.51 -51.49 13.93
CA GLY A 235 -10.32 -52.09 13.34
C GLY A 235 -9.77 -53.31 14.09
N TRP A 236 -10.63 -54.02 14.82
CA TRP A 236 -10.33 -55.32 15.41
C TRP A 236 -10.74 -56.45 14.47
N LEU A 237 -9.93 -57.50 14.46
CA LEU A 237 -10.25 -58.80 13.88
C LEU A 237 -10.90 -59.66 14.98
N PRO A 238 -11.57 -60.78 14.61
CA PRO A 238 -11.96 -61.80 15.58
C PRO A 238 -10.76 -62.23 16.43
N ASP A 239 -11.02 -62.56 17.70
CA ASP A 239 -9.97 -63.02 18.62
C ASP A 239 -9.23 -64.24 18.06
N ASP A 240 -7.92 -64.34 18.35
CA ASP A 240 -7.14 -65.51 17.93
C ASP A 240 -7.57 -66.79 18.66
N GLU A 241 -7.02 -67.94 18.27
CA GLU A 241 -7.32 -69.24 18.91
C GLU A 241 -6.98 -69.27 20.42
N GLN A 242 -6.27 -68.27 20.93
CA GLN A 242 -5.95 -68.09 22.35
C GLN A 242 -6.81 -67.01 23.04
N GLY A 243 -7.85 -66.49 22.38
CA GLY A 243 -8.75 -65.48 22.92
C GLY A 243 -8.13 -64.08 23.05
N ARG A 244 -7.06 -63.78 22.30
CA ARG A 244 -6.40 -62.47 22.33
C ARG A 244 -6.96 -61.58 21.24
N ALA A 245 -7.24 -60.33 21.60
CA ALA A 245 -7.69 -59.31 20.68
C ALA A 245 -6.60 -58.97 19.66
N VAL A 246 -6.90 -59.18 18.36
CA VAL A 246 -5.97 -58.93 17.25
C VAL A 246 -6.35 -57.64 16.53
N ARG A 247 -5.41 -56.70 16.41
CA ARG A 247 -5.60 -55.48 15.62
C ARG A 247 -5.40 -55.78 14.13
N CYS A 248 -6.30 -55.29 13.29
CA CYS A 248 -6.14 -55.35 11.85
C CYS A 248 -4.90 -54.56 11.40
N GLY A 249 -4.02 -55.19 10.61
CA GLY A 249 -2.87 -54.52 9.99
C GLY A 249 -3.26 -53.35 9.07
N CYS A 250 -4.51 -53.31 8.61
CA CYS A 250 -5.09 -52.19 7.87
C CYS A 250 -5.15 -50.87 8.66
N ARG A 251 -5.13 -50.93 10.00
CA ARG A 251 -5.16 -49.75 10.90
C ARG A 251 -3.90 -49.57 11.75
N ALA A 252 -2.88 -50.39 11.54
CA ALA A 252 -1.59 -50.18 12.21
C ALA A 252 -0.96 -48.87 11.70
N PRO A 253 -0.42 -48.00 12.58
CA PRO A 253 0.36 -46.86 12.13
C PRO A 253 1.55 -47.39 11.32
N ALA A 254 1.74 -46.87 10.11
CA ALA A 254 2.97 -47.15 9.38
C ALA A 254 4.15 -46.75 10.28
N ALA A 255 5.03 -47.69 10.58
CA ALA A 255 6.28 -47.38 11.24
C ALA A 255 7.02 -46.34 10.38
N ALA A 256 7.47 -45.27 11.03
CA ALA A 256 8.23 -44.19 10.43
C ALA A 256 9.58 -44.68 9.90
#